data_AF-A0A7C5K0P6-F1
#
_entry.id   AF-A0A7C5K0P6-F1
#
_cell.length_a   1.000
_cell.length_b   1.000
_cell.length_c   1.000
_cell.angle_alpha   90.00
_cell.angle_beta   90.00
_cell.angle_gamma   90.00
#
_symmetry.space_group_name_H-M   'P 1'
#
loop_
_entity.id
_entity.type
_entity.pdbx_description
1 polymer ?
#
loop_
_entity_poly.entity_id
_entity_poly.type
_entity_poly.pdbx_seq_one_letter_code
_entity_poly.pdbx_strand_id
1 'polypeptide(L)'
;MIISYAVALFALFIASICDIRKREVPDFLSYGMIFFGLLMSLAFSYAQKDFHVLLYSLIGAVSCALISLAMFFTGQWGGGDAKVLTGIGA
;
A
#
# COMPACT_ATOMS: atom_id res chain seq x y z
N MET A 1 -0.25 15.12 -0.95
CA MET A 1 1.13 14.78 -0.57
C MET A 1 1.32 14.62 0.94
N ILE A 2 1.19 15.66 1.79
CA ILE A 2 1.43 15.49 3.24
C ILE A 2 0.47 14.49 3.89
N ILE A 3 -0.82 14.53 3.50
CA ILE A 3 -1.86 13.66 4.06
C ILE A 3 -1.60 12.17 3.72
N SER A 4 -1.17 11.87 2.50
CA SER A 4 -0.89 10.48 2.08
C SER A 4 0.31 9.89 2.84
N TYR A 5 1.37 10.68 3.06
CA TYR A 5 2.52 10.24 3.87
C TYR A 5 2.16 10.01 5.34
N ALA A 6 1.33 10.89 5.93
CA ALA A 6 0.88 10.72 7.31
C ALA A 6 0.05 9.44 7.50
N VAL A 7 -0.84 9.13 6.55
CA VAL A 7 -1.64 7.90 6.57
C VAL A 7 -0.76 6.66 6.39
N ALA A 8 0.22 6.70 5.48
CA ALA A 8 1.16 5.60 5.29
C ALA A 8 1.98 5.32 6.55
N LEU A 9 2.49 6.37 7.22
CA LEU A 9 3.23 6.24 8.48
C LEU A 9 2.36 5.64 9.59
N PHE A 10 1.12 6.11 9.71
CA PHE A 10 0.20 5.61 10.72
C PHE A 10 -0.16 4.14 10.48
N ALA A 11 -0.39 3.76 9.23
CA ALA A 11 -0.68 2.38 8.87
C ALA A 11 0.53 1.45 9.08
N LEU A 12 1.75 1.89 8.75
CA LEU A 12 2.99 1.16 9.06
C LEU A 12 3.20 0.99 10.57
N PHE A 13 2.87 2.02 11.36
CA PHE A 13 2.97 1.95 12.82
C PHE A 13 2.00 0.90 13.39
N ILE A 14 0.75 0.87 12.92
CA ILE A 14 -0.24 -0.16 13.31
C ILE A 14 0.20 -1.55 12.83
N ALA A 15 0.70 -1.66 11.60
CA ALA A 15 1.20 -2.92 11.04
C ALA A 15 2.35 -3.47 11.88
N SER A 16 3.32 -2.64 12.26
CA SER A 16 4.45 -3.04 13.11
C SER A 16 4.01 -3.45 14.52
N ILE A 17 3.03 -2.76 15.12
CA ILE A 17 2.48 -3.17 16.42
C ILE A 17 1.75 -4.52 16.31
N CYS A 18 0.99 -4.75 15.23
CA CYS A 18 0.32 -6.03 15.00
C CYS A 18 1.33 -7.15 14.73
N ASP A 19 2.37 -6.89 13.95
CA ASP A 19 3.42 -7.84 13.64
C ASP A 19 4.16 -8.30 14.90
N ILE A 20 4.55 -7.36 15.77
CA ILE A 20 5.19 -7.68 17.06
C ILE A 20 4.26 -8.48 17.99
N ARG A 21 2.94 -8.21 17.97
CA ARG A 21 1.98 -8.85 18.89
C ARG A 21 1.42 -10.19 18.41
N LYS A 22 1.20 -10.35 17.10
CA LYS A 22 0.49 -11.50 16.52
C LYS A 22 1.28 -12.22 15.44
N ARG A 23 2.45 -11.70 15.04
CA ARG A 23 3.27 -12.18 13.89
C ARG A 23 2.52 -12.22 12.56
N GLU A 24 1.39 -11.53 12.49
CA GLU A 24 0.53 -11.47 11.32
C GLU A 24 -0.05 -10.06 11.21
N VAL A 25 0.09 -9.47 10.03
CA VAL A 25 -0.57 -8.20 9.69
C VAL A 25 -2.01 -8.50 9.29
N PRO A 26 -3.01 -7.86 9.91
CA PRO A 26 -4.42 -8.10 9.58
C PRO A 26 -4.71 -7.74 8.12
N ASP A 27 -5.35 -8.65 7.38
CA ASP A 27 -5.68 -8.47 5.97
C ASP A 27 -6.51 -7.20 5.71
N PHE A 28 -7.41 -6.84 6.62
CA PHE A 28 -8.22 -5.62 6.53
C PHE A 28 -7.37 -4.33 6.47
N LEU A 29 -6.24 -4.31 7.18
CA LEU A 29 -5.32 -3.15 7.15
C LEU A 29 -4.65 -3.07 5.78
N SER A 30 -4.20 -4.20 5.25
CA SER A 30 -3.52 -4.29 3.96
C SER A 30 -4.44 -3.92 2.79
N TYR A 31 -5.64 -4.51 2.72
CA TYR A 31 -6.63 -4.16 1.71
C TYR A 31 -7.15 -2.73 1.89
N GLY A 32 -7.26 -2.25 3.13
CA GLY A 32 -7.61 -0.87 3.45
C GLY A 32 -6.60 0.14 2.91
N MET A 33 -5.29 -0.15 3.01
CA MET A 33 -4.25 0.72 2.46
C MET A 33 -4.31 0.78 0.93
N ILE A 34 -4.47 -0.35 0.25
CA ILE A 34 -4.59 -0.39 -1.21
C ILE A 34 -5.82 0.42 -1.67
N PHE A 35 -6.96 0.22 -1.03
CA PHE A 35 -8.18 0.96 -1.35
C PHE A 35 -8.00 2.47 -1.10
N PHE A 36 -7.40 2.84 0.03
CA PHE A 36 -7.17 4.25 0.37
C PHE A 36 -6.18 4.93 -0.58
N GLY A 37 -5.08 4.27 -0.95
CA GLY A 37 -4.10 4.78 -1.91
C GLY A 37 -4.73 5.07 -3.28
N LEU A 38 -5.46 4.09 -3.83
CA LEU A 38 -6.18 4.26 -5.10
C LEU A 38 -7.24 5.37 -5.03
N LEU A 39 -8.00 5.45 -3.95
CA LEU A 39 -9.07 6.45 -3.79
C LEU A 39 -8.50 7.87 -3.64
N MET A 40 -7.37 8.02 -2.93
CA MET A 40 -6.62 9.27 -2.86
C MET A 40 -6.07 9.67 -4.24
N SER A 41 -5.48 8.73 -4.96
CA SER A 41 -4.93 8.97 -6.31
C SER A 41 -6.02 9.37 -7.31
N LEU A 42 -7.22 8.79 -7.21
CA LEU A 42 -8.40 9.21 -7.95
C LEU A 42 -8.83 10.64 -7.60
N ALA A 43 -8.92 10.96 -6.31
CA ALA A 43 -9.29 12.29 -5.83
C ALA A 43 -8.28 13.37 -6.26
N PHE A 44 -6.98 13.06 -6.20
CA PHE A 44 -5.92 13.96 -6.66
C PHE A 44 -5.91 14.13 -8.17
N SER A 45 -6.10 13.06 -8.94
CA SER A 45 -6.21 13.14 -10.40
C SER A 45 -7.38 14.02 -10.83
N TYR A 46 -8.54 13.89 -10.17
CA TYR A 46 -9.70 14.74 -10.42
C TYR A 46 -9.44 16.21 -10.05
N ALA A 47 -8.79 16.46 -8.91
CA ALA A 47 -8.47 17.81 -8.44
C ALA A 47 -7.45 18.54 -9.33
N GLN A 48 -6.43 17.82 -9.84
CA GLN A 48 -5.39 18.39 -10.70
C GLN A 48 -5.75 18.37 -12.19
N LYS A 49 -6.85 17.71 -12.57
CA LYS A 49 -7.22 17.40 -13.97
C LYS A 49 -6.10 16.71 -14.73
N ASP A 50 -5.26 15.97 -14.01
CA ASP A 50 -4.11 15.29 -14.56
C ASP A 50 -4.30 13.78 -14.41
N PHE A 51 -4.49 13.10 -15.54
CA PHE A 51 -4.62 11.65 -15.61
C PHE A 51 -3.30 10.92 -15.34
N HIS A 52 -2.16 11.61 -15.47
CA HIS A 52 -0.86 11.00 -15.20
C HIS A 52 -0.72 10.57 -13.74
N VAL A 53 -1.34 11.30 -12.80
CA VAL A 53 -1.34 10.96 -11.36
C VAL A 53 -1.95 9.59 -11.10
N LEU A 54 -3.08 9.29 -11.75
CA LEU A 54 -3.74 7.99 -11.64
C LEU A 54 -2.90 6.89 -12.29
N LEU A 55 -2.30 7.17 -13.45
CA LEU A 55 -1.46 6.23 -14.18
C LEU A 55 -0.22 5.83 -13.37
N TYR A 56 0.47 6.80 -12.75
CA TYR A 56 1.63 6.53 -11.90
C TYR A 56 1.26 5.75 -10.64
N SER A 57 0.12 6.05 -10.01
CA SER A 57 -0.40 5.27 -8.88
C SER A 57 -0.67 3.81 -9.28
N LEU A 58 -1.30 3.59 -10.44
CA LEU A 58 -1.58 2.24 -10.93
C LEU A 58 -0.29 1.46 -11.24
N ILE A 59 0.69 2.11 -11.88
CA ILE A 59 1.99 1.51 -12.19
C ILE A 59 2.77 1.20 -10.89
N GLY A 60 2.73 2.11 -9.91
CA GLY A 60 3.34 1.92 -8.59
C GLY A 60 2.73 0.75 -7.83
N ALA A 61 1.40 0.67 -7.80
CA ALA A 61 0.66 -0.44 -7.20
C ALA A 61 1.01 -1.78 -7.87
N VAL A 62 1.01 -1.85 -9.21
CA VAL A 62 1.30 -3.08 -9.96
C VAL A 62 2.76 -3.51 -9.80
N SER A 63 3.71 -2.58 -9.85
CA SER A 63 5.13 -2.88 -9.67
C SER A 63 5.43 -3.35 -8.25
N CYS A 64 4.88 -2.69 -7.23
CA CYS A 64 5.00 -3.13 -5.84
C CYS A 64 4.31 -4.48 -5.60
N ALA A 65 3.16 -4.73 -6.22
CA ALA A 65 2.50 -6.04 -6.17
C ALA A 65 3.37 -7.14 -6.79
N LEU A 66 4.01 -6.89 -7.93
CA LEU A 66 4.91 -7.84 -8.57
C LEU A 66 6.12 -8.18 -7.70
N ILE A 67 6.74 -7.17 -7.09
CA ILE A 67 7.86 -7.35 -6.16
C ILE A 67 7.39 -8.13 -4.93
N SER A 68 6.24 -7.77 -4.37
CA SER A 68 5.73 -8.41 -3.16
C SER A 68 5.35 -9.86 -3.39
N LEU A 69 4.80 -10.16 -4.57
CA LEU A 69 4.48 -11.51 -5.02
C LEU A 69 5.76 -12.34 -5.24
N ALA A 70 6.80 -11.76 -5.86
CA ALA A 70 8.11 -12.41 -5.97
C ALA A 70 8.74 -12.70 -4.59
N MET A 71 8.65 -11.76 -3.65
CA MET A 71 9.16 -11.95 -2.28
C MET A 71 8.34 -12.96 -1.46
N PHE A 72 7.03 -13.07 -1.73
CA PHE A 72 6.18 -14.11 -1.17
C PHE A 72 6.55 -15.50 -1.71
N PHE A 73 6.73 -15.65 -3.02
CA PHE A 73 7.10 -16.94 -3.64
C PHE A 73 8.51 -17.40 -3.26
N THR A 74 9.43 -16.48 -2.96
CA THR A 74 10.78 -16.79 -2.46
C THR A 74 10.82 -17.05 -0.95
N GLY A 75 9.68 -16.95 -0.26
CA GLY A 75 9.58 -17.17 1.19
C GLY A 75 10.32 -16.13 2.04
N GLN A 76 10.70 -14.99 1.45
CA GLN A 76 11.41 -13.91 2.13
C GLN A 76 10.48 -13.12 3.06
N TRP A 77 9.25 -12.89 2.63
CA TRP A 77 8.26 -12.07 3.34
C TRP A 77 6.94 -12.80 3.56
N GLY A 78 6.28 -12.49 4.67
CA GLY A 78 4.91 -12.94 4.92
C GLY A 78 3.93 -12.30 3.95
N GLY A 79 2.79 -12.97 3.71
CA GLY A 79 1.73 -12.43 2.85
C GLY A 79 1.17 -11.08 3.33
N GLY A 80 1.34 -10.76 4.62
CA GLY A 80 0.97 -9.46 5.19
C GLY A 80 1.91 -8.33 4.75
N ASP A 81 3.22 -8.51 4.92
CA ASP A 81 4.25 -7.52 4.55
C ASP A 81 4.20 -7.19 3.05
N ALA A 82 3.96 -8.23 2.25
CA ALA A 82 3.84 -8.11 0.81
C ALA A 82 2.65 -7.23 0.38
N LYS A 83 1.49 -7.35 1.04
CA LYS A 83 0.29 -6.58 0.69
C LYS A 83 0.37 -5.12 1.17
N VAL A 84 1.05 -4.86 2.28
CA VAL A 84 1.31 -3.49 2.76
C VAL A 84 2.15 -2.71 1.75
N LEU A 85 3.19 -3.33 1.17
CA LEU A 85 4.03 -2.71 0.16
C LEU A 85 3.21 -2.27 -1.07
N THR A 86 2.29 -3.12 -1.51
CA THR A 86 1.36 -2.83 -2.62
C THR A 86 0.46 -1.62 -2.30
N GLY A 87 0.00 -1.49 -1.06
CA GLY A 87 -0.83 -0.36 -0.63
C GLY A 87 -0.07 0.96 -0.50
N ILE A 88 1.23 0.92 -0.24
CA ILE A 88 2.10 2.12 -0.22
C ILE A 88 2.47 2.57 -1.63
N GLY A 89 2.57 1.63 -2.58
CA GLY A 89 2.86 1.93 -3.98
C GLY A 89 1.71 2.59 -4.76
N ALA A 90 0.48 2.55 -4.21
CA ALA A 90 -0.74 3.10 -4.79
C ALA A 90 -1.02 4.54 -4.32
#